data_AF-A0A917MK46-F1
#
_entry.id   AF-A0A917MK46-F1
#
_cell.length_a   1.000
_cell.length_b   1.000
_cell.length_c   1.000
_cell.angle_alpha   90.00
_cell.angle_beta   90.00
_cell.angle_gamma   90.00
#
_symmetry.space_group_name_H-M   'P 1'
#
loop_
_entity.id
_entity.type
_entity.pdbx_description
1 polymer ?
#
loop_
_entity_poly.entity_id
_entity_poly.type
_entity_poly.pdbx_seq_one_letter_code
_entity_poly.pdbx_strand_id
1 'polypeptide(L)'
;MNTIHKVDVVIAEGAPDTTTTVPDSGQPSEPEQVDVVPDPRRRIIVLAPTKQAGNDEARAAGIEPVAVVTPRSLHAARGITADELWDAPSLTPEDRETLLPHVLPSIATHKGE
;
A
#
# COMPACT_ATOMS: atom_id res chain seq x y z
N MET A 1 -16.18 -39.87 -19.79
CA MET A 1 -15.27 -38.96 -19.05
C MET A 1 -13.86 -39.55 -19.20
N ASN A 2 -12.84 -38.94 -19.80
CA ASN A 2 -12.51 -37.53 -20.01
C ASN A 2 -11.94 -37.28 -21.42
N THR A 3 -12.20 -36.07 -21.91
CA THR A 3 -11.86 -35.49 -23.20
C THR A 3 -10.36 -35.21 -23.32
N ILE A 4 -9.73 -35.63 -24.42
CA ILE A 4 -8.35 -35.26 -24.76
C ILE A 4 -8.45 -34.24 -25.90
N HIS A 5 -8.34 -32.95 -25.58
CA HIS A 5 -8.28 -31.89 -26.57
C HIS A 5 -6.84 -31.77 -27.10
N LYS A 6 -6.70 -31.84 -28.42
CA LYS A 6 -5.47 -31.54 -29.18
C LYS A 6 -5.11 -30.06 -29.02
N VAL A 7 -3.82 -29.76 -28.88
CA VAL A 7 -3.25 -28.44 -29.16
C VAL A 7 -2.05 -28.65 -30.06
N ASP A 8 -2.10 -28.04 -31.25
CA ASP A 8 -1.05 -28.06 -32.27
C ASP A 8 -0.06 -26.92 -31.94
N VAL A 9 1.21 -27.25 -31.70
CA VAL A 9 2.27 -26.26 -31.47
C VAL A 9 3.07 -26.13 -32.76
N VAL A 10 2.96 -24.97 -33.41
CA VAL A 10 3.79 -24.59 -34.55
C VAL A 10 5.19 -24.22 -34.02
N ILE A 11 6.19 -25.04 -34.38
CA ILE A 11 7.61 -24.76 -34.14
C ILE A 11 8.12 -23.96 -35.34
N ALA A 12 8.42 -22.68 -35.14
CA ALA A 12 9.24 -21.93 -36.08
C ALA A 12 10.72 -22.20 -35.76
N GLU A 13 11.35 -23.02 -36.59
CA GLU A 13 12.81 -23.13 -36.67
C GLU A 13 13.41 -21.79 -37.08
N GLY A 14 14.43 -21.34 -36.34
CA GLY A 14 15.15 -20.11 -36.62
C GLY A 14 16.30 -19.88 -35.65
N ALA A 15 17.30 -20.75 -35.70
CA ALA A 15 18.66 -20.51 -35.23
C ALA A 15 19.63 -21.15 -36.26
N PRO A 16 20.94 -20.81 -36.34
CA PRO A 16 21.77 -19.93 -35.50
C PRO A 16 22.45 -18.83 -36.37
N ASP A 17 23.00 -17.72 -35.87
CA ASP A 17 24.40 -17.61 -35.45
C ASP A 17 24.74 -16.14 -35.07
N THR A 18 25.07 -15.95 -33.79
CA THR A 18 26.28 -15.29 -33.25
C THR A 18 26.78 -13.94 -33.83
N THR A 19 26.44 -12.83 -33.16
CA THR A 19 27.40 -11.82 -32.60
C THR A 19 26.68 -10.86 -31.63
N THR A 20 27.00 -11.01 -30.34
CA THR A 20 26.96 -10.06 -29.21
C THR A 20 26.12 -8.77 -29.33
N THR A 21 24.91 -8.82 -28.78
CA THR A 21 24.39 -7.83 -27.82
C THR A 21 23.46 -8.58 -26.88
N VAL A 22 23.79 -8.61 -25.60
CA VAL A 22 22.88 -9.01 -24.52
C VAL A 22 21.71 -8.02 -24.46
N PRO A 23 20.44 -8.45 -24.51
CA PRO A 23 19.43 -7.91 -23.63
C PRO A 23 19.50 -8.76 -22.36
N ASP A 24 20.35 -8.30 -21.45
CA ASP A 24 20.44 -8.76 -20.08
C ASP A 24 19.08 -8.56 -19.40
N SER A 25 18.55 -9.65 -18.86
CA SER A 25 17.88 -9.76 -17.57
C SER A 25 16.92 -8.65 -17.14
N GLY A 26 15.65 -9.05 -16.98
CA GLY A 26 14.86 -8.65 -15.81
C GLY A 26 14.37 -7.22 -15.78
N GLN A 27 13.12 -7.02 -16.18
CA GLN A 27 12.31 -6.01 -15.52
C GLN A 27 10.98 -6.68 -15.17
N PRO A 28 10.75 -7.09 -13.91
CA PRO A 28 9.37 -7.25 -13.46
C PRO A 28 8.69 -5.91 -13.72
N SER A 29 7.50 -5.93 -14.31
CA SER A 29 6.67 -4.73 -14.45
C SER A 29 6.68 -4.03 -13.09
N GLU A 30 7.43 -2.94 -13.00
CA GLU A 30 7.51 -2.13 -11.80
C GLU A 30 6.07 -1.75 -11.50
N PRO A 31 5.57 -1.99 -10.27
CA PRO A 31 4.25 -1.49 -9.94
C PRO A 31 4.29 0.00 -10.26
N GLU A 32 3.31 0.47 -11.04
CA GLU A 32 3.03 1.90 -11.20
C GLU A 32 3.09 2.49 -9.79
N GLN A 33 4.24 3.10 -9.45
CA GLN A 33 4.35 3.93 -8.28
C GLN A 33 3.58 5.16 -8.68
N VAL A 34 2.28 5.09 -8.44
CA VAL A 34 1.39 6.22 -8.46
C VAL A 34 2.07 7.23 -7.53
N ASP A 35 2.76 8.20 -8.12
CA ASP A 35 3.40 9.31 -7.43
C ASP A 35 2.26 10.19 -6.92
N VAL A 36 1.57 9.70 -5.89
CA VAL A 36 0.56 10.47 -5.18
C VAL A 36 1.36 11.42 -4.33
N VAL A 37 1.69 12.58 -4.90
CA VAL A 37 2.29 13.69 -4.15
C VAL A 37 1.42 13.87 -2.90
N PRO A 38 1.97 13.66 -1.70
CA PRO A 38 1.22 13.76 -0.45
C PRO A 38 0.78 15.21 -0.34
N ASP A 39 -0.52 15.44 -0.53
CA ASP A 39 -1.11 16.76 -0.46
C ASP A 39 -0.85 17.29 0.96
N PRO A 40 -0.01 18.34 1.16
CA PRO A 40 0.45 18.75 2.49
C PRO A 40 -0.67 19.34 3.35
N ARG A 41 -1.88 19.44 2.79
CA ARG A 41 -3.09 19.87 3.48
C ARG A 41 -3.94 18.72 4.00
N ARG A 42 -3.70 17.48 3.53
CA ARG A 42 -4.45 16.30 3.99
C ARG A 42 -3.91 15.87 5.34
N ARG A 43 -4.78 15.87 6.34
CA ARG A 43 -4.47 15.42 7.69
C ARG A 43 -4.72 13.93 7.75
N ILE A 44 -3.65 13.15 7.81
CA ILE A 44 -3.73 11.68 7.74
C ILE A 44 -3.45 11.11 9.14
N ILE A 45 -4.35 10.25 9.63
CA ILE A 45 -4.08 9.42 10.80
C ILE A 45 -3.56 8.07 10.35
N VAL A 46 -2.42 7.67 10.89
CA VAL A 46 -1.80 6.39 10.59
C VAL A 46 -2.14 5.38 11.68
N LEU A 47 -2.69 4.23 11.28
CA LEU A 47 -2.90 3.07 12.13
C LEU A 47 -1.68 2.16 12.02
N ALA A 48 -1.03 1.86 13.14
CA ALA A 48 0.18 1.04 13.14
C ALA A 48 0.30 0.18 14.41
N PRO A 49 1.01 -0.96 14.36
CA PRO A 49 1.22 -1.79 15.54
C PRO A 49 2.07 -1.05 16.60
N THR A 50 2.99 -0.19 16.17
CA THR A 50 3.81 0.65 17.05
C THR A 50 3.98 2.05 16.47
N LYS A 51 4.31 3.03 17.31
CA LYS A 51 4.52 4.42 16.86
C LYS A 51 5.73 4.55 15.95
N GLN A 52 6.76 3.73 16.21
CA GLN A 52 7.97 3.72 15.40
C GLN A 52 7.67 3.16 14.01
N ALA A 53 7.02 2.00 13.92
CA ALA A 53 6.62 1.41 12.64
C ALA A 53 5.74 2.38 11.84
N GLY A 54 4.70 2.94 12.47
CA GLY A 54 3.81 3.89 11.79
C GLY A 54 4.52 5.13 11.27
N ASN A 55 5.48 5.70 12.00
CA ASN A 55 6.26 6.85 11.51
C ASN A 55 7.23 6.47 10.38
N ASP A 56 7.89 5.31 10.48
CA ASP A 56 8.84 4.85 9.48
C ASP A 56 8.13 4.53 8.16
N GLU A 57 7.01 3.82 8.25
CA GLU A 57 6.17 3.45 7.11
C GLU A 57 5.46 4.66 6.49
N ALA A 58 4.96 5.60 7.31
CA ALA A 58 4.42 6.86 6.80
C ALA A 58 5.49 7.67 6.06
N ARG A 59 6.70 7.77 6.62
CA ARG A 59 7.83 8.45 5.98
C ARG A 59 8.24 7.77 4.67
N ALA A 60 8.27 6.44 4.63
CA ALA A 60 8.55 5.67 3.41
C ALA A 60 7.48 5.90 2.33
N ALA A 61 6.23 6.09 2.73
CA ALA A 61 5.11 6.44 1.86
C ALA A 61 5.02 7.95 1.54
N GLY A 62 5.93 8.79 2.07
CA GLY A 62 5.88 10.24 1.91
C GLY A 62 4.77 10.94 2.71
N ILE A 63 4.05 10.22 3.57
CA ILE A 63 2.93 10.75 4.35
C ILE A 63 3.46 11.48 5.59
N GLU A 64 2.93 12.67 5.87
CA GLU A 64 3.16 13.37 7.14
C GLU A 64 1.94 13.16 8.07
N PRO A 65 2.02 12.21 9.03
CA PRO A 65 0.88 11.88 9.86
C PRO A 65 0.61 12.96 10.90
N VAL A 66 -0.65 13.36 11.07
CA VAL A 66 -1.07 14.22 12.19
C VAL A 66 -1.15 13.45 13.50
N ALA A 67 -1.35 12.14 13.43
CA ALA A 67 -1.27 11.22 14.56
C ALA A 67 -0.96 9.79 14.10
N VAL A 68 -0.27 9.07 14.98
CA VAL A 68 -0.03 7.63 14.85
C VAL A 68 -0.76 6.93 16.00
N VAL A 69 -1.77 6.14 15.65
CA VAL A 69 -2.60 5.39 16.59
C VAL A 69 -2.15 3.94 16.61
N THR A 70 -2.01 3.41 17.82
CA THR A 70 -1.52 2.05 18.05
C THR A 70 -2.36 1.36 19.11
N PRO A 71 -2.30 0.02 19.23
CA PRO A 71 -3.06 -0.72 20.25
C PRO A 71 -2.72 -0.28 21.68
N ARG A 72 -1.47 0.17 21.89
CA ARG A 72 -1.03 0.73 23.18
C ARG A 72 -1.34 2.22 23.34
N SER A 73 -1.83 2.89 22.30
CA SER A 73 -2.08 4.33 22.27
C SER A 73 -3.35 4.66 21.49
N LEU A 74 -4.47 4.07 21.92
CA LEU A 74 -5.79 4.19 21.28
C LEU A 74 -6.30 5.64 21.21
N HIS A 75 -5.86 6.50 22.13
CA HIS A 75 -6.29 7.88 22.23
C HIS A 75 -5.39 8.87 21.48
N ALA A 76 -4.40 8.40 20.70
CA ALA A 76 -3.48 9.29 19.99
C ALA A 76 -4.17 10.20 18.97
N ALA A 77 -5.35 9.81 18.45
CA ALA A 77 -6.18 10.61 17.56
C ALA A 77 -7.20 11.51 18.28
N ARG A 78 -7.33 11.42 19.62
CA ARG A 78 -8.40 12.10 20.36
C ARG A 78 -8.24 13.63 20.26
N GLY A 79 -9.26 14.30 19.74
CA GLY A 79 -9.25 15.76 19.57
C GLY A 79 -8.46 16.24 18.35
N ILE A 80 -7.97 15.32 17.52
CA ILE A 80 -7.38 15.61 16.22
C ILE A 80 -8.47 15.41 15.17
N THR A 81 -8.43 16.23 14.13
CA THR A 81 -9.30 16.09 12.96
C THR A 81 -8.46 15.67 11.77
N ALA A 82 -8.83 14.56 11.16
CA ALA A 82 -8.18 14.02 9.98
C ALA A 82 -9.16 13.86 8.82
N ASP A 83 -8.64 13.94 7.61
CA ASP A 83 -9.38 13.76 6.37
C ASP A 83 -9.34 12.29 5.94
N GLU A 84 -8.25 11.60 6.28
CA GLU A 84 -7.97 10.25 5.80
C GLU A 84 -7.34 9.36 6.89
N LEU A 85 -7.60 8.06 6.75
CA LEU A 85 -7.00 6.98 7.52
C LEU A 85 -6.04 6.23 6.62
N TRP A 86 -4.83 6.02 7.10
CA TRP A 86 -3.84 5.19 6.43
C TRP A 86 -3.48 3.99 7.30
N ASP A 87 -3.68 2.80 6.73
CA ASP A 87 -3.37 1.53 7.38
C ASP A 87 -1.91 1.15 7.08
N ALA A 88 -1.07 1.04 8.11
CA ALA A 88 0.29 0.56 7.93
C ALA A 88 0.27 -0.89 7.43
N PRO A 89 1.10 -1.26 6.43
CA PRO A 89 1.16 -2.62 5.92
C PRO A 89 1.62 -3.64 6.98
N SER A 90 2.33 -3.19 8.01
CA SER A 90 2.68 -4.00 9.18
C SER A 90 1.54 -4.27 10.17
N LEU A 91 0.37 -3.62 10.00
CA LEU A 91 -0.77 -3.75 10.90
C LEU A 91 -1.59 -5.00 10.60
N THR A 92 -1.91 -5.77 11.64
CA THR A 92 -2.81 -6.92 11.49
C THR A 92 -4.26 -6.47 11.33
N PRO A 93 -5.11 -7.26 10.63
CA PRO A 93 -6.53 -6.93 10.52
C PRO A 93 -7.24 -6.87 11.88
N GLU A 94 -6.86 -7.74 12.82
CA GLU A 94 -7.44 -7.77 14.17
C GLU A 94 -7.10 -6.49 14.97
N ASP A 95 -5.85 -6.02 14.88
CA ASP A 95 -5.46 -4.74 15.48
C ASP A 95 -6.24 -3.60 14.82
N ARG A 96 -6.33 -3.59 13.49
CA ARG A 96 -7.08 -2.57 12.75
C ARG A 96 -8.53 -2.45 13.21
N GLU A 97 -9.23 -3.58 13.32
CA GLU A 97 -10.63 -3.62 13.80
C GLU A 97 -10.76 -3.08 15.23
N THR A 98 -9.73 -3.28 16.06
CA THR A 98 -9.66 -2.71 17.41
C THR A 98 -9.42 -1.20 17.39
N LEU A 99 -8.58 -0.69 16.47
CA LEU A 99 -8.23 0.73 16.39
C LEU A 99 -9.32 1.59 15.75
N LEU A 100 -9.97 1.09 14.70
CA LEU A 100 -10.99 1.81 13.93
C LEU A 100 -12.04 2.52 14.80
N PRO A 101 -12.73 1.89 15.78
CA PRO A 101 -13.76 2.56 16.57
C PRO A 101 -13.23 3.77 17.37
N HIS A 102 -11.94 3.83 17.68
CA HIS A 102 -11.32 4.95 18.38
C HIS A 102 -10.91 6.09 17.46
N VAL A 103 -10.67 5.80 16.17
CA VAL A 103 -10.16 6.77 15.20
C VAL A 103 -11.26 7.34 14.30
N LEU A 104 -12.28 6.54 13.97
CA LEU A 104 -13.45 6.99 13.20
C LEU A 104 -14.08 8.31 13.68
N PRO A 105 -14.27 8.60 14.99
CA PRO A 105 -14.81 9.89 15.42
C PRO A 105 -13.88 11.09 15.14
N SER A 106 -12.60 10.83 14.83
CA SER A 106 -11.58 11.83 14.51
C SER A 106 -11.50 12.12 13.01
N ILE A 107 -12.18 11.32 12.19
CA ILE A 107 -12.26 11.55 10.75
C ILE A 107 -13.36 12.55 10.46
N ALA A 108 -12.98 13.75 10.06
CA ALA A 108 -13.90 14.72 9.50
C ALA A 108 -14.37 14.16 8.16
N THR A 109 -15.54 13.52 8.19
CA THR A 109 -16.34 13.36 6.99
C THR A 109 -16.84 14.74 6.60
N HIS A 110 -16.02 15.50 5.87
CA HIS A 110 -16.53 16.58 5.04
C HIS A 110 -17.41 15.93 3.98
N LYS A 111 -18.67 15.72 4.35
CA LYS A 111 -19.74 15.43 3.41
C LYS A 111 -19.82 16.66 2.52
N GLY A 112 -19.23 16.57 1.33
CA GLY A 112 -19.34 17.60 0.31
C GLY A 112 -20.82 17.93 0.11
N GLU A 113 -21.13 19.22 0.22
CA GLU A 113 -22.37 19.79 -0.32
C GLU A 113 -22.43 19.62 -1.84
#